data_AF-A0A552M426-F1
#
_entry.id   AF-A0A552M426-F1
#
_cell.length_a   1.000
_cell.length_b   1.000
_cell.length_c   1.000
_cell.angle_alpha   90.00
_cell.angle_beta   90.00
_cell.angle_gamma   90.00
#
_symmetry.space_group_name_H-M   'P 1'
#
loop_
_entity.id
_entity.type
_entity.pdbx_description
1 polymer ?
#
loop_
_entity_poly.entity_id
_entity_poly.type
_entity_poly.pdbx_seq_one_letter_code
_entity_poly.pdbx_strand_id
1 'polypeptide(L)'
;MTVRELLQKIGSDELTEWMAFYELEPFGEFRADFRGGLIAATFANAHRSPHSRPFTPDDFMPFVKKQTQSDQSQQHIAQFKAMFAHKLKKHG
;
A
#
# COMPACT_ATOMS: atom_id res chain seq x y z
N MET A 1 -24.54 2.22 -11.76
CA MET A 1 -25.25 2.26 -10.47
C MET A 1 -24.44 3.14 -9.54
N THR A 2 -25.05 4.18 -8.99
CA THR A 2 -24.41 5.04 -7.99
C THR A 2 -24.53 4.44 -6.60
N VAL A 3 -23.72 4.91 -5.65
CA VAL A 3 -23.85 4.52 -4.24
C VAL A 3 -25.26 4.86 -3.70
N ARG A 4 -25.81 6.00 -4.09
CA ARG A 4 -27.15 6.45 -3.64
C ARG A 4 -28.28 5.58 -4.20
N GLU A 5 -28.15 5.08 -5.43
CA GLU A 5 -29.09 4.10 -6.00
C GLU A 5 -28.96 2.73 -5.32
N LEU A 6 -27.73 2.32 -5.00
CA LEU A 6 -27.46 1.05 -4.33
C LEU A 6 -28.04 1.02 -2.90
N LEU A 7 -27.93 2.13 -2.17
CA LEU A 7 -28.51 2.30 -0.83
C LEU A 7 -30.05 2.28 -0.78
N GLN A 8 -30.74 2.32 -1.93
CA GLN A 8 -32.19 2.07 -1.97
C GLN A 8 -32.53 0.58 -1.87
N LYS A 9 -31.55 -0.31 -2.03
CA LYS A 9 -31.73 -1.77 -2.08
C LYS A 9 -30.96 -2.52 -0.99
N ILE A 10 -29.77 -2.05 -0.64
CA ILE A 10 -28.93 -2.64 0.42
C ILE A 10 -28.60 -1.59 1.48
N GLY A 11 -28.46 -2.04 2.73
CA GLY A 11 -28.12 -1.17 3.85
C GLY A 11 -26.67 -0.70 3.83
N SER A 12 -26.37 0.39 4.54
CA SER A 12 -25.00 0.89 4.69
C SER A 12 -24.11 -0.04 5.53
N ASP A 13 -24.72 -0.77 6.45
CA ASP A 13 -24.12 -1.86 7.22
C ASP A 13 -23.62 -2.98 6.29
N GLU A 14 -24.47 -3.47 5.38
CA GLU A 14 -24.08 -4.50 4.42
C GLU A 14 -22.94 -4.02 3.51
N LEU A 15 -22.99 -2.76 3.03
CA LEU A 15 -21.87 -2.17 2.28
C LEU A 15 -20.58 -2.11 3.11
N THR A 16 -20.69 -1.87 4.41
CA THR A 16 -19.53 -1.85 5.32
C THR A 16 -18.96 -3.24 5.53
N GLU A 17 -19.83 -4.25 5.64
CA GLU A 17 -19.40 -5.66 5.72
C GLU A 17 -18.68 -6.08 4.43
N TRP A 18 -19.15 -5.66 3.25
CA TRP A 18 -18.43 -5.92 2.00
C TRP A 18 -17.06 -5.25 1.95
N MET A 19 -16.92 -4.02 2.47
CA MET A 19 -15.61 -3.36 2.58
C MET A 19 -14.68 -4.13 3.54
N ALA A 20 -15.19 -4.56 4.69
CA ALA A 20 -14.42 -5.36 5.64
C ALA A 20 -14.02 -6.72 5.04
N PHE A 21 -14.93 -7.36 4.29
CA PHE A 21 -14.62 -8.60 3.57
C PHE A 21 -13.52 -8.40 2.53
N TYR A 22 -13.53 -7.30 1.78
CA TYR A 22 -12.47 -6.96 0.84
C TYR A 22 -11.11 -6.74 1.54
N GLU A 23 -11.08 -6.17 2.74
CA GLU A 23 -9.83 -6.02 3.50
C GLU A 23 -9.26 -7.37 3.96
N LEU A 24 -10.13 -8.31 4.34
CA LEU A 24 -9.73 -9.66 4.76
C LEU A 24 -9.34 -10.55 3.58
N GLU A 25 -10.12 -10.51 2.51
CA GLU A 25 -9.90 -11.26 1.28
C GLU A 25 -9.96 -10.33 0.06
N PRO A 26 -8.86 -9.62 -0.24
CA PRO A 26 -8.86 -8.69 -1.37
C PRO A 26 -9.08 -9.43 -2.69
N PHE A 27 -9.85 -8.84 -3.59
CA PHE A 27 -10.15 -9.42 -4.91
C PHE A 27 -10.06 -8.37 -6.02
N GLY A 28 -10.28 -8.80 -7.27
CA GLY A 28 -10.23 -7.94 -8.45
C GLY A 28 -8.82 -7.69 -8.99
N GLU A 29 -8.74 -6.75 -9.95
CA GLU A 29 -7.56 -6.53 -10.78
C GLU A 29 -6.34 -6.09 -10.00
N PHE A 30 -6.48 -5.23 -8.99
CA PHE A 30 -5.33 -4.78 -8.20
C PHE A 30 -4.56 -5.96 -7.56
N ARG A 31 -5.27 -6.97 -7.05
CA ARG A 31 -4.64 -8.18 -6.52
C ARG A 31 -4.10 -9.08 -7.62
N ALA A 32 -4.74 -9.12 -8.79
CA ALA A 32 -4.25 -9.86 -9.95
C ALA A 32 -2.93 -9.27 -10.47
N ASP A 33 -2.86 -7.95 -10.60
CA ASP A 33 -1.67 -7.22 -11.00
C ASP A 33 -0.53 -7.40 -9.99
N PHE A 34 -0.82 -7.38 -8.69
CA PHE A 34 0.19 -7.67 -7.67
C PHE A 34 0.77 -9.08 -7.83
N ARG A 35 -0.07 -10.09 -8.08
CA ARG A 35 0.41 -11.45 -8.36
C ARG A 35 1.23 -11.51 -9.65
N GLY A 36 0.83 -10.79 -10.70
CA GLY A 36 1.61 -10.65 -11.94
C GLY A 36 2.97 -10.02 -11.68
N GLY A 37 3.01 -8.94 -10.90
CA GLY A 37 4.23 -8.26 -10.47
C GLY A 37 5.13 -9.17 -9.64
N LEU A 38 4.57 -10.01 -8.76
CA LEU A 38 5.35 -10.98 -7.98
C LEU A 38 6.05 -12.02 -8.87
N ILE A 39 5.36 -12.54 -9.87
CA ILE A 39 5.94 -13.48 -10.84
C ILE A 39 7.04 -12.79 -11.66
N ALA A 40 6.78 -11.58 -12.17
CA ALA A 40 7.75 -10.80 -12.93
C ALA A 40 9.00 -10.46 -12.08
N ALA A 41 8.81 -10.05 -10.83
CA ALA A 41 9.90 -9.77 -9.90
C ALA A 41 10.72 -11.02 -9.58
N THR A 42 10.08 -12.18 -9.43
CA THR A 42 10.79 -13.46 -9.25
C THR A 42 11.70 -13.76 -10.43
N PHE A 43 11.17 -13.65 -11.65
CA PHE A 43 11.93 -13.86 -12.88
C PHE A 43 13.07 -12.84 -13.02
N ALA A 44 12.79 -11.55 -12.84
CA ALA A 44 13.78 -10.49 -12.94
C ALA A 44 14.91 -10.64 -11.92
N ASN A 45 14.59 -11.02 -10.67
CA ASN A 45 15.58 -11.22 -9.63
C ASN A 45 16.43 -12.47 -9.86
N ALA A 46 15.86 -13.53 -10.44
CA ALA A 46 16.63 -14.73 -10.82
C ALA A 46 17.72 -14.42 -11.86
N HIS A 47 17.51 -13.40 -12.69
CA HIS A 47 18.44 -12.97 -13.73
C HIS A 47 19.19 -11.65 -13.40
N ARG A 48 19.06 -11.10 -12.20
CA ARG A 48 19.69 -9.81 -11.87
C ARG A 48 21.20 -9.96 -11.65
N SER A 49 21.94 -8.87 -11.91
CA SER A 49 23.35 -8.76 -11.51
C SER A 49 23.48 -8.68 -9.99
N PRO A 50 24.51 -9.30 -9.36
CA PRO A 50 24.73 -9.22 -7.92
C PRO A 50 24.74 -7.79 -7.36
N HIS A 51 25.23 -6.83 -8.14
CA HIS A 51 25.42 -5.44 -7.75
C HIS A 51 24.21 -4.53 -8.03
N SER A 52 23.16 -5.03 -8.69
CA SER A 52 21.96 -4.23 -8.94
C SER A 52 21.01 -4.25 -7.74
N ARG A 53 20.13 -3.25 -7.61
CA ARG A 53 19.04 -3.36 -6.62
C ARG A 53 18.12 -4.55 -6.97
N PRO A 54 17.55 -5.25 -5.97
CA PRO A 54 16.46 -6.18 -6.21
C PRO A 54 15.23 -5.47 -6.78
N PHE A 55 14.48 -6.18 -7.60
CA PHE A 55 13.17 -5.74 -8.07
C PHE A 55 12.08 -6.18 -7.10
N THR A 56 11.10 -5.31 -6.88
CA THR A 56 9.90 -5.57 -6.08
C THR A 56 8.69 -5.78 -6.99
N PRO A 57 7.59 -6.42 -6.53
CA PRO A 57 6.37 -6.53 -7.33
C PRO A 57 5.87 -5.16 -7.85
N ASP A 58 5.93 -4.14 -7.00
CA ASP A 58 5.56 -2.76 -7.32
C ASP A 58 6.39 -2.17 -8.48
N ASP A 59 7.59 -2.70 -8.74
CA ASP A 59 8.38 -2.26 -9.89
C ASP A 59 7.72 -2.58 -11.24
N PHE A 60 6.81 -3.54 -11.25
CA PHE A 60 6.06 -4.01 -12.42
C PHE A 60 4.57 -3.61 -12.38
N MET A 61 4.15 -2.74 -11.45
CA MET A 61 2.77 -2.25 -11.34
C MET A 61 2.71 -0.75 -11.66
N PRO A 62 2.36 -0.33 -12.89
CA PRO A 62 2.54 1.05 -13.37
C PRO A 62 1.67 2.10 -12.66
N PHE A 63 0.57 1.68 -12.03
CA PHE A 63 -0.37 2.54 -11.31
C PHE A 63 -0.06 2.68 -9.81
N VAL A 64 0.88 1.90 -9.27
CA VAL A 64 1.32 2.03 -7.89
C VAL A 64 2.35 3.17 -7.82
N LYS A 65 2.02 4.23 -7.08
CA LYS A 65 2.97 5.33 -6.83
C LYS A 65 4.14 4.78 -6.01
N LYS A 66 5.32 4.73 -6.63
CA LYS A 66 6.56 4.45 -5.90
C LYS A 66 6.84 5.62 -4.98
N GLN A 67 6.91 5.36 -3.68
CA GLN A 67 7.43 6.35 -2.74
C GLN A 67 8.90 6.53 -3.04
N THR A 68 9.30 7.76 -3.33
CA THR A 68 10.70 8.08 -3.57
C THR A 68 11.46 7.96 -2.24
N GLN A 69 12.74 7.62 -2.30
CA GLN A 69 13.58 7.47 -1.10
C GLN A 69 13.67 8.77 -0.27
N SER A 70 13.51 9.93 -0.92
CA SER A 70 13.37 11.25 -0.28
C SER A 70 12.12 11.32 0.61
N ASP A 71 11.01 10.74 0.16
CA ASP A 71 9.71 10.85 0.81
C ASP A 71 9.67 10.00 2.07
N GLN A 72 10.24 8.79 2.00
CA GLN A 72 10.40 7.91 3.16
C GLN A 72 11.32 8.51 4.22
N SER A 73 12.42 9.13 3.81
CA SER A 73 13.36 9.78 4.74
C SER A 73 12.70 10.93 5.50
N GLN A 74 11.91 11.76 4.81
CA GLN A 74 11.17 12.85 5.43
C GLN A 74 10.09 12.34 6.39
N GLN A 75 9.38 11.28 6.02
CA GLN A 75 8.38 10.64 6.89
C GLN A 75 9.00 10.03 8.15
N HIS A 76 10.14 9.34 8.03
CA HIS A 76 10.85 8.78 9.18
C HIS A 76 11.33 9.87 10.14
N ILE A 77 11.85 10.99 9.61
CA ILE A 77 12.24 12.14 10.43
C ILE A 77 11.02 12.75 11.13
N ALA A 78 9.89 12.88 10.45
CA ALA A 78 8.66 13.40 11.03
C ALA A 78 8.12 12.48 12.15
N GLN A 79 8.09 11.17 11.92
CA GLN A 79 7.69 10.17 12.92
C GLN A 79 8.62 10.18 14.13
N PHE A 80 9.93 10.23 13.91
CA PHE A 80 10.93 10.36 14.98
C PHE A 80 10.68 11.62 15.81
N LYS A 81 10.55 12.79 15.16
CA LYS A 81 10.25 14.05 15.85
C LYS A 81 8.95 13.96 16.67
N ALA A 82 7.91 13.32 16.15
CA ALA A 82 6.65 13.13 16.87
C ALA A 82 6.82 12.25 18.12
N MET A 83 7.59 11.16 18.05
CA MET A 83 7.84 10.28 19.21
C MET A 83 8.58 10.99 20.35
N PHE A 84 9.48 11.93 20.02
CA PHE A 84 10.31 12.63 21.02
C PHE A 84 9.78 14.02 21.42
N ALA A 85 8.82 14.60 20.69
CA ALA A 85 8.19 15.88 21.03
C ALA A 85 7.55 15.88 22.42
N HIS A 86 7.02 14.73 22.88
CA HIS A 86 6.44 14.60 24.22
C HIS A 86 7.50 14.61 25.34
N LYS A 87 8.76 14.22 25.06
CA LYS A 87 9.83 14.16 26.07
C LYS A 87 10.53 15.50 26.31
N LEU A 88 10.43 16.44 25.38
CA LEU A 88 11.08 17.76 25.51
C LEU A 88 10.27 18.76 26.37
N LYS A 89 8.96 18.51 26.59
CA LYS A 89 8.10 19.44 27.36
C LYS A 89 8.20 19.29 28.89
N LYS A 90 8.93 18.29 29.40
CA LYS A 90 8.95 17.97 30.85
C LYS A 90 10.18 18.49 31.61
N HIS A 91 11.10 19.20 30.95
CA HIS A 91 12.31 19.77 31.57
C HIS A 91 12.56 21.23 31.14
N GLY A 92 11.53 22.07 31.24
CA GLY A 92 11.61 23.52 31.13
C GLY A 92 10.83 24.17 32.26
#